data_AF-A0A0W1B2X4-F1
#
_entry.id   AF-A0A0W1B2X4-F1
#
_cell.length_a   1.000
_cell.length_b   1.000
_cell.length_c   1.000
_cell.angle_alpha   90.00
_cell.angle_beta   90.00
_cell.angle_gamma   90.00
#
_symmetry.space_group_name_H-M   'P 1'
#
loop_
_entity.id
_entity.type
_entity.pdbx_description
1 polymer ?
#
loop_
_entity_poly.entity_id
_entity_poly.type
_entity_poly.pdbx_seq_one_letter_code
_entity_poly.pdbx_strand_id
1 'polypeptide(L)'
;MKIKAFLCIVATIVLLTGCGSSKSNSEEKNTTSTEVTQSEATSDSSITAAATPVPEKKLSKSEKLALDYVEIFLNGSDIEAKKKFVSENILPDIQPIFQMTESTETPENNKLKNASVIESADYTDKDGGKDKIVLIQGEKSSSSSELIIFIKDDKIGWGYSSNDKNKEPFNEMRKFFKEPVNNTSDSGTNEQSPEATLKEISNFVISDIWNVGFVDISWYASSGTSSTGEAIDIEFTIEQLGKAMSTKLEYDNYINNLDAKYDSIKNIWSKLSGEIDRMYKQIQDTPPIANDATTKLDTGIFNQYQDAFSDEVDKLSNS
;
A
#
# COMPACT_ATOMS: atom_id res chain seq x y z
N MET A 1 21.68 -13.02 32.72
CA MET A 1 22.88 -12.35 32.19
C MET A 1 22.39 -11.43 31.07
N LYS A 2 22.47 -10.11 31.29
CA LYS A 2 21.90 -9.08 30.42
C LYS A 2 22.95 -8.65 29.41
N ILE A 3 22.64 -8.70 28.11
CA ILE A 3 23.40 -7.97 27.09
C ILE A 3 22.52 -6.80 26.66
N LYS A 4 22.91 -5.60 27.10
CA LYS A 4 22.36 -4.33 26.64
C LYS A 4 23.14 -3.94 25.40
N ALA A 5 22.46 -3.75 24.27
CA ALA A 5 22.99 -2.99 23.15
C ALA A 5 22.24 -1.67 23.09
N PHE A 6 22.98 -0.59 23.32
CA PHE A 6 22.54 0.80 23.31
C PHE A 6 22.90 1.34 21.92
N LEU A 7 21.93 1.82 21.14
CA LEU A 7 22.21 2.52 19.88
C LEU A 7 21.81 3.99 20.07
N CYS A 8 22.79 4.82 20.44
CA CYS A 8 22.69 6.27 20.39
C CYS A 8 23.11 6.73 18.99
N ILE A 9 22.20 7.33 18.24
CA ILE A 9 22.54 8.09 17.03
C ILE A 9 22.55 9.57 17.41
N VAL A 10 23.75 10.14 17.46
CA VAL A 10 23.99 11.59 17.58
C VAL A 10 23.95 12.15 16.16
N ALA A 11 22.91 12.90 15.82
CA ALA A 11 22.83 13.64 14.57
C ALA A 11 23.47 15.03 14.74
N THR A 12 24.64 15.22 14.13
CA THR A 12 25.30 16.52 14.02
C THR A 12 24.62 17.35 12.94
N ILE A 13 23.93 18.43 13.34
CA ILE A 13 23.30 19.39 12.43
C ILE A 13 24.37 20.39 11.94
N VAL A 14 24.65 20.38 10.64
CA VAL A 14 25.38 21.46 9.97
C VAL A 14 24.35 22.49 9.50
N LEU A 15 24.31 23.65 10.15
CA LEU A 15 23.54 24.81 9.73
C LEU A 15 24.24 25.48 8.54
N LEU A 16 23.58 25.50 7.38
CA LEU A 16 23.91 26.45 6.31
C LEU A 16 22.80 27.49 6.22
N THR A 17 23.12 28.67 6.74
CA THR A 17 22.38 29.92 6.56
C THR A 17 22.52 30.41 5.11
N GLY A 18 21.40 30.71 4.46
CA GLY A 18 21.36 31.43 3.19
C GLY A 18 20.22 32.45 3.18
N CYS A 19 20.55 33.72 3.48
CA CYS A 19 19.70 34.87 3.20
C CYS A 19 19.75 35.22 1.72
N GLY A 20 18.60 35.50 1.11
CA GLY A 20 18.50 36.12 -0.20
C GLY A 20 17.19 36.89 -0.31
N SER A 21 17.25 38.21 -0.14
CA SER A 21 16.13 39.14 -0.25
C SER A 21 15.99 39.70 -1.67
N SER A 22 14.77 39.82 -2.18
CA SER A 22 14.41 40.93 -3.08
C SER A 22 12.90 41.22 -3.02
N LYS A 23 12.55 42.40 -2.50
CA LYS A 23 11.25 43.06 -2.62
C LYS A 23 11.16 43.79 -3.97
N SER A 24 9.99 43.79 -4.61
CA SER A 24 9.46 44.98 -5.29
C SER A 24 7.93 44.89 -5.49
N ASN A 25 7.24 45.79 -4.78
CA ASN A 25 5.97 46.48 -5.02
C ASN A 25 4.83 45.89 -5.90
N SER A 26 3.73 45.60 -5.20
CA SER A 26 2.41 46.26 -5.25
C SER A 26 1.98 47.09 -6.47
N GLU A 27 0.80 46.76 -6.99
CA GLU A 27 -0.24 47.74 -7.30
C GLU A 27 -1.63 47.18 -6.92
N GLU A 28 -2.42 48.02 -6.27
CA GLU A 28 -3.69 47.76 -5.63
C GLU A 28 -4.79 48.49 -6.45
N LYS A 29 -5.93 47.85 -6.69
CA LYS A 29 -7.19 48.60 -6.89
C LYS A 29 -8.42 47.82 -6.44
N ASN A 30 -8.83 48.18 -5.22
CA ASN A 30 -10.18 48.24 -4.66
C ASN A 30 -11.27 48.48 -5.75
N THR A 31 -12.52 48.01 -5.70
CA THR A 31 -13.50 48.15 -4.60
C THR A 31 -14.81 47.41 -4.95
N THR A 32 -15.54 47.02 -3.90
CA THR A 32 -17.01 47.10 -3.75
C THR A 32 -17.80 45.78 -3.78
N SER A 33 -18.19 45.40 -2.56
CA SER A 33 -19.24 44.48 -2.15
C SER A 33 -20.64 44.89 -2.62
N THR A 34 -21.51 43.92 -2.88
CA THR A 34 -22.93 44.05 -2.52
C THR A 34 -23.52 42.66 -2.21
N GLU A 35 -23.99 42.54 -0.98
CA GLU A 35 -24.83 41.49 -0.39
C GLU A 35 -26.29 41.69 -0.84
N VAL A 36 -27.04 40.63 -1.21
CA VAL A 36 -28.50 40.48 -0.99
C VAL A 36 -28.91 39.00 -1.11
N THR A 37 -29.31 38.44 0.04
CA THR A 37 -30.54 37.68 0.37
C THR A 37 -31.08 36.53 -0.50
N GLN A 38 -31.06 35.34 0.14
CA GLN A 38 -32.05 34.25 0.25
C GLN A 38 -33.43 34.39 -0.42
N SER A 39 -33.91 33.31 -1.06
CA SER A 39 -35.34 32.93 -1.04
C SER A 39 -35.54 31.43 -1.32
N GLU A 40 -36.34 30.79 -0.47
CA GLU A 40 -36.96 29.45 -0.59
C GLU A 40 -37.91 29.34 -1.80
N ALA A 41 -38.09 28.11 -2.33
CA ALA A 41 -39.35 27.36 -2.26
C ALA A 41 -39.35 26.01 -3.03
N THR A 42 -39.78 24.94 -2.33
CA THR A 42 -40.67 23.83 -2.75
C THR A 42 -40.31 22.99 -3.99
N SER A 43 -39.83 21.74 -3.82
CA SER A 43 -40.58 20.49 -3.60
C SER A 43 -41.37 19.99 -4.82
N ASP A 44 -40.90 18.89 -5.42
CA ASP A 44 -41.78 17.88 -6.01
C ASP A 44 -41.27 16.48 -5.64
N SER A 45 -42.22 15.64 -5.22
CA SER A 45 -42.00 14.31 -4.66
C SER A 45 -42.14 13.26 -5.76
N SER A 46 -41.30 12.24 -5.74
CA SER A 46 -41.64 10.94 -6.33
C SER A 46 -41.08 9.84 -5.45
N ILE A 47 -42.02 9.15 -4.80
CA ILE A 47 -41.86 8.08 -3.84
C ILE A 47 -41.39 6.83 -4.57
N THR A 48 -40.35 6.14 -4.07
CA THR A 48 -40.21 4.70 -4.30
C THR A 48 -39.67 4.03 -3.03
N ALA A 49 -40.54 3.19 -2.48
CA ALA A 49 -40.35 2.11 -1.49
C ALA A 49 -39.21 2.23 -0.46
N ALA A 50 -39.62 2.42 0.79
CA ALA A 50 -38.81 2.38 2.00
C ALA A 50 -38.00 1.07 2.13
N ALA A 51 -36.68 1.18 2.10
CA ALA A 51 -35.83 0.28 2.85
C ALA A 51 -35.95 0.66 4.33
N THR A 52 -36.25 -0.32 5.18
CA THR A 52 -36.28 -0.13 6.63
C THR A 52 -34.90 0.38 7.07
N PRO A 53 -34.79 1.54 7.75
CA PRO A 53 -33.50 2.05 8.18
C PRO A 53 -32.93 1.10 9.22
N VAL A 54 -31.80 0.47 8.88
CA VAL A 54 -30.94 -0.20 9.86
C VAL A 54 -30.60 0.86 10.90
N PRO A 55 -30.84 0.63 12.20
CA PRO A 55 -30.57 1.63 13.22
C PRO A 55 -29.09 2.03 13.19
N GLU A 56 -28.79 3.30 12.92
CA GLU A 56 -27.44 3.85 12.96
C GLU A 56 -26.83 3.61 14.34
N LYS A 57 -25.85 2.71 14.42
CA LYS A 57 -25.07 2.47 15.63
C LYS A 57 -24.32 3.76 15.96
N LYS A 58 -24.69 4.44 17.04
CA LYS A 58 -23.96 5.61 17.53
C LYS A 58 -22.55 5.20 17.94
N LEU A 59 -21.56 5.59 17.15
CA LEU A 59 -20.16 5.25 17.38
C LEU A 59 -19.62 5.89 18.66
N SER A 60 -18.79 5.16 19.38
CA SER A 60 -17.99 5.68 20.49
C SER A 60 -16.86 6.59 19.99
N LYS A 61 -16.19 7.31 20.92
CA LYS A 61 -15.06 8.18 20.57
C LYS A 61 -13.92 7.41 19.90
N SER A 62 -13.58 6.24 20.41
CA SER A 62 -12.50 5.40 19.87
C SER A 62 -12.86 4.83 18.49
N GLU A 63 -14.12 4.44 18.29
CA GLU A 63 -14.60 3.97 16.98
C GLU A 63 -14.59 5.10 15.94
N LYS A 64 -14.98 6.32 16.34
CA LYS A 64 -14.85 7.50 15.47
C LYS A 64 -13.39 7.80 15.13
N LEU A 65 -12.50 7.82 16.12
CA LEU A 65 -11.07 8.05 15.90
C LEU A 65 -10.46 7.02 14.94
N ALA A 66 -10.87 5.76 15.05
CA ALA A 66 -10.41 4.69 14.16
C ALA A 66 -10.92 4.88 12.71
N LEU A 67 -12.13 5.39 12.49
CA LEU A 67 -12.61 5.74 11.15
C LEU A 67 -11.91 6.99 10.62
N ASP A 68 -11.72 8.02 11.45
CA ASP A 68 -11.00 9.24 11.08
C ASP A 68 -9.56 8.90 10.62
N TYR A 69 -8.92 7.89 11.23
CA TYR A 69 -7.64 7.35 10.73
C TYR A 69 -7.73 6.83 9.28
N VAL A 70 -8.76 6.05 8.98
CA VAL A 70 -8.95 5.49 7.64
C VAL A 70 -9.25 6.61 6.65
N GLU A 71 -10.15 7.52 6.98
CA GLU A 71 -10.61 8.57 6.08
C GLU A 71 -9.56 9.67 5.85
N ILE A 72 -8.94 10.16 6.92
CA ILE A 72 -8.01 11.30 6.87
C ILE A 72 -6.59 10.83 6.55
N PHE A 73 -6.09 9.84 7.29
CA PHE A 73 -4.68 9.44 7.17
C PHE A 73 -4.45 8.40 6.07
N LEU A 74 -5.17 7.27 6.13
CA LEU A 74 -4.95 6.16 5.18
C LEU A 74 -5.46 6.50 3.78
N ASN A 75 -6.69 6.97 3.63
CA ASN A 75 -7.32 7.18 2.32
C ASN A 75 -7.24 8.63 1.85
N GLY A 76 -7.04 9.58 2.75
CA GLY A 76 -7.07 11.01 2.45
C GLY A 76 -5.96 11.43 1.50
N SER A 77 -6.22 12.51 0.75
CA SER A 77 -5.26 13.17 -0.13
C SER A 77 -4.88 14.58 0.33
N ASP A 78 -5.56 15.12 1.36
CA ASP A 78 -5.22 16.41 1.96
C ASP A 78 -4.02 16.27 2.92
N ILE A 79 -2.86 16.73 2.48
CA ILE A 79 -1.60 16.64 3.22
C ILE A 79 -1.64 17.41 4.54
N GLU A 80 -2.29 18.57 4.59
CA GLU A 80 -2.35 19.38 5.82
C GLU A 80 -3.30 18.76 6.84
N ALA A 81 -4.40 18.17 6.38
CA ALA A 81 -5.28 17.36 7.23
C ALA A 81 -4.54 16.14 7.80
N LYS A 82 -3.71 15.45 6.99
CA LYS A 82 -2.88 14.33 7.45
C LYS A 82 -1.88 14.75 8.53
N LYS A 83 -1.09 15.80 8.27
CA LYS A 83 -0.11 16.33 9.23
C LYS A 83 -0.76 16.69 10.56
N LYS A 84 -1.90 17.41 10.48
CA LYS A 84 -2.68 17.76 11.67
C LYS A 84 -3.14 16.50 12.40
N PHE A 85 -3.69 15.53 11.67
CA PHE A 85 -4.12 14.26 12.24
C PHE A 85 -2.97 13.53 12.96
N VAL A 86 -1.79 13.45 12.34
CA VAL A 86 -0.60 12.84 12.95
C VAL A 86 -0.22 13.55 14.25
N SER A 87 -0.17 14.89 14.24
CA SER A 87 0.22 15.67 15.43
C SER A 87 -0.78 15.54 16.59
N GLU A 88 -2.09 15.48 16.30
CA GLU A 88 -3.15 15.53 17.31
C GLU A 88 -3.59 14.15 17.79
N ASN A 89 -3.54 13.13 16.93
CA ASN A 89 -4.25 11.86 17.15
C ASN A 89 -3.36 10.62 17.21
N ILE A 90 -2.09 10.72 16.82
CA ILE A 90 -1.12 9.62 16.94
C ILE A 90 -0.34 9.75 18.26
N LEU A 91 0.02 8.63 18.89
CA LEU A 91 0.85 8.60 20.10
C LEU A 91 2.20 9.30 19.86
N PRO A 92 2.68 10.16 20.78
CA PRO A 92 3.91 10.94 20.57
C PRO A 92 5.14 10.09 20.20
N ASP A 93 5.31 8.94 20.85
CA ASP A 93 6.50 8.09 20.68
C ASP A 93 6.62 7.46 19.28
N ILE A 94 5.50 7.35 18.55
CA ILE A 94 5.46 6.77 17.21
C ILE A 94 5.17 7.80 16.12
N GLN A 95 4.81 9.04 16.48
CA GLN A 95 4.57 10.12 15.51
C GLN A 95 5.68 10.23 14.44
N PRO A 96 6.98 10.10 14.78
CA PRO A 96 8.04 10.16 13.76
C PRO A 96 7.88 9.14 12.62
N ILE A 97 7.32 7.96 12.90
CA ILE A 97 7.08 6.92 11.88
C ILE A 97 5.98 7.36 10.92
N PHE A 98 4.91 7.97 11.44
CA PHE A 98 3.78 8.46 10.63
C PHE A 98 4.16 9.72 9.84
N GLN A 99 5.04 10.57 10.39
CA GLN A 99 5.56 11.75 9.71
C GLN A 99 6.37 11.41 8.46
N MET A 100 6.97 10.21 8.38
CA MET A 100 7.69 9.77 7.18
C MET A 100 6.75 9.54 5.98
N THR A 101 5.46 9.31 6.22
CA THR A 101 4.49 8.95 5.17
C THR A 101 3.33 9.95 5.04
N GLU A 102 3.19 10.92 5.95
CA GLU A 102 2.08 11.89 5.96
C GLU A 102 2.04 12.82 4.73
N SER A 103 3.18 13.00 4.04
CA SER A 103 3.28 13.82 2.82
C SER A 103 3.09 13.01 1.52
N THR A 104 2.78 11.71 1.64
CA THR A 104 2.53 10.83 0.50
C THR A 104 1.07 10.38 0.47
N GLU A 105 0.51 10.32 -0.74
CA GLU A 105 -0.80 9.71 -0.93
C GLU A 105 -0.66 8.19 -0.93
N THR A 106 -1.59 7.51 -0.26
CA THR A 106 -1.68 6.05 -0.30
C THR A 106 -2.10 5.62 -1.70
N PRO A 107 -1.38 4.72 -2.37
CA PRO A 107 -1.77 4.19 -3.67
C PRO A 107 -3.21 3.66 -3.66
N GLU A 108 -3.91 3.78 -4.79
CA GLU A 108 -5.35 3.46 -4.86
C GLU A 108 -5.68 1.99 -4.49
N ASN A 109 -4.79 1.06 -4.86
CA ASN A 109 -4.86 -0.36 -4.48
C ASN A 109 -4.56 -0.61 -2.99
N ASN A 110 -4.04 0.40 -2.29
CA ASN A 110 -3.72 0.35 -0.86
C ASN A 110 -4.74 1.03 0.05
N LYS A 111 -5.69 1.78 -0.51
CA LYS A 111 -6.78 2.40 0.25
C LYS A 111 -7.78 1.35 0.76
N LEU A 112 -8.37 1.62 1.93
CA LEU A 112 -9.44 0.80 2.53
C LEU A 112 -10.79 1.45 2.28
N LYS A 113 -11.47 1.06 1.21
CA LYS A 113 -12.74 1.65 0.77
C LYS A 113 -13.91 1.10 1.58
N ASN A 114 -15.03 1.83 1.59
CA ASN A 114 -16.28 1.41 2.25
C ASN A 114 -16.07 0.97 3.72
N ALA A 115 -15.17 1.66 4.42
CA ALA A 115 -14.76 1.28 5.77
C ALA A 115 -15.90 1.48 6.78
N SER A 116 -16.11 0.49 7.63
CA SER A 116 -17.10 0.53 8.70
C SER A 116 -16.59 -0.16 9.95
N VAL A 117 -17.01 0.34 11.11
CA VAL A 117 -16.67 -0.26 12.40
C VAL A 117 -17.55 -1.47 12.66
N ILE A 118 -16.91 -2.58 12.96
CA ILE A 118 -17.57 -3.84 13.26
C ILE A 118 -17.73 -3.99 14.78
N GLU A 119 -16.60 -4.04 15.49
CA GLU A 119 -16.56 -4.24 16.94
C GLU A 119 -15.40 -3.45 17.55
N SER A 120 -15.54 -3.11 18.83
CA SER A 120 -14.46 -2.59 19.66
C SER A 120 -14.32 -3.45 20.91
N ALA A 121 -13.09 -3.64 21.39
CA ALA A 121 -12.79 -4.41 22.58
C ALA A 121 -11.80 -3.65 23.48
N ASP A 122 -11.89 -3.91 24.78
CA ASP A 122 -10.88 -3.45 25.72
C ASP A 122 -9.63 -4.33 25.59
N TYR A 123 -8.46 -3.71 25.59
CA TYR A 123 -7.17 -4.38 25.48
C TYR A 123 -6.28 -3.95 26.65
N THR A 124 -5.53 -4.89 27.20
CA THR A 124 -4.55 -4.59 28.25
C THR A 124 -3.18 -4.90 27.72
N ASP A 125 -2.38 -3.83 27.53
CA ASP A 125 -1.00 -4.00 27.11
C ASP A 125 -0.16 -4.66 28.22
N LYS A 126 1.05 -5.06 27.84
CA LYS A 126 2.07 -5.64 28.72
C LYS A 126 2.48 -4.72 29.88
N ASP A 127 2.18 -3.44 29.81
CA ASP A 127 2.47 -2.44 30.82
C ASP A 127 1.25 -2.20 31.76
N GLY A 128 0.14 -2.92 31.53
CA GLY A 128 -1.07 -2.91 32.33
C GLY A 128 -2.03 -1.76 32.03
N GLY A 129 -1.85 -1.07 30.89
CA GLY A 129 -2.72 0.01 30.44
C GLY A 129 -4.13 -0.47 30.09
N LYS A 130 -5.14 0.40 30.25
CA LYS A 130 -6.49 0.15 29.77
C LYS A 130 -6.64 0.79 28.39
N ASP A 131 -6.28 0.03 27.38
CA ASP A 131 -6.30 0.46 25.99
C ASP A 131 -7.54 -0.08 25.28
N LYS A 132 -7.73 0.33 24.03
CA LYS A 132 -8.82 -0.14 23.17
C LYS A 132 -8.28 -0.61 21.84
N ILE A 133 -8.98 -1.58 21.27
CA ILE A 133 -8.79 -2.00 19.89
C ILE A 133 -10.13 -1.88 19.16
N VAL A 134 -10.08 -1.42 17.91
CA VAL A 134 -11.27 -1.26 17.06
C VAL A 134 -11.07 -2.05 15.77
N LEU A 135 -11.99 -2.96 15.49
CA LEU A 135 -12.05 -3.72 14.25
C LEU A 135 -12.86 -2.95 13.20
N ILE A 136 -12.21 -2.65 12.09
CA ILE A 136 -12.79 -2.03 10.91
C ILE A 136 -12.78 -3.06 9.78
N GLN A 137 -13.88 -3.12 9.02
CA GLN A 137 -13.95 -3.86 7.77
C GLN A 137 -14.13 -2.87 6.61
N GLY A 138 -13.47 -3.14 5.50
CA GLY A 138 -13.64 -2.41 4.25
C GLY A 138 -13.21 -3.27 3.05
N GLU A 139 -12.88 -2.61 1.96
CA GLU A 139 -12.48 -3.23 0.70
C GLU A 139 -11.10 -2.72 0.26
N LYS A 140 -10.24 -3.65 -0.17
CA LYS A 140 -8.92 -3.37 -0.76
C LYS A 140 -8.78 -4.17 -2.05
N SER A 141 -8.49 -3.51 -3.17
CA SER A 141 -8.38 -4.15 -4.50
C SER A 141 -9.53 -5.13 -4.81
N SER A 142 -10.78 -4.73 -4.48
CA SER A 142 -12.01 -5.53 -4.66
C SER A 142 -12.20 -6.74 -3.73
N SER A 143 -11.32 -6.94 -2.75
CA SER A 143 -11.47 -7.97 -1.71
C SER A 143 -11.82 -7.36 -0.35
N SER A 144 -12.58 -8.09 0.46
CA SER A 144 -12.83 -7.68 1.85
C SER A 144 -11.52 -7.68 2.64
N SER A 145 -11.30 -6.62 3.42
CA SER A 145 -10.11 -6.43 4.24
C SER A 145 -10.54 -6.00 5.64
N GLU A 146 -9.80 -6.48 6.64
CA GLU A 146 -9.94 -6.04 8.03
C GLU A 146 -8.73 -5.19 8.44
N LEU A 147 -8.98 -4.24 9.32
CA LEU A 147 -7.98 -3.36 9.94
C LEU A 147 -8.31 -3.25 11.43
N ILE A 148 -7.35 -3.57 12.29
CA ILE A 148 -7.47 -3.39 13.74
C ILE A 148 -6.66 -2.16 14.14
N ILE A 149 -7.33 -1.16 14.70
CA ILE A 149 -6.68 0.05 15.22
C ILE A 149 -6.50 -0.10 16.73
N PHE A 150 -5.25 -0.06 17.18
CA PHE A 150 -4.89 0.02 18.58
C PHE A 150 -4.87 1.47 19.05
N ILE A 151 -5.57 1.75 20.15
CA ILE A 151 -5.77 3.08 20.72
C ILE A 151 -5.37 3.05 22.20
N LYS A 152 -4.43 3.91 22.56
CA LYS A 152 -3.93 4.11 23.93
C LYS A 152 -3.99 5.60 24.27
N ASP A 153 -4.47 5.91 25.47
CA ASP A 153 -4.64 7.30 25.94
C ASP A 153 -5.39 8.19 24.94
N ASP A 154 -6.50 7.67 24.38
CA ASP A 154 -7.31 8.31 23.33
C ASP A 154 -6.54 8.70 22.05
N LYS A 155 -5.38 8.09 21.81
CA LYS A 155 -4.54 8.27 20.63
C LYS A 155 -4.25 6.94 19.94
N ILE A 156 -4.05 6.98 18.64
CA ILE A 156 -3.72 5.81 17.85
C ILE A 156 -2.27 5.43 18.11
N GLY A 157 -2.07 4.16 18.43
CA GLY A 157 -0.76 3.54 18.58
C GLY A 157 -0.33 2.73 17.37
N TRP A 158 -1.22 1.99 16.72
CA TRP A 158 -0.86 1.26 15.49
C TRP A 158 -2.11 0.77 14.75
N GLY A 159 -1.96 0.49 13.46
CA GLY A 159 -2.94 -0.24 12.66
C GLY A 159 -2.39 -1.58 12.20
N TYR A 160 -3.11 -2.67 12.46
CA TYR A 160 -2.77 -4.01 11.98
C TYR A 160 -3.72 -4.40 10.86
N SER A 161 -3.20 -4.65 9.67
CA SER A 161 -4.03 -5.05 8.52
C SER A 161 -4.04 -6.56 8.35
N SER A 162 -5.19 -7.10 7.95
CA SER A 162 -5.30 -8.50 7.49
C SER A 162 -4.44 -8.78 6.24
N ASN A 163 -4.04 -7.73 5.53
CA ASN A 163 -3.22 -7.76 4.32
C ASN A 163 -1.74 -7.45 4.58
N ASP A 164 -1.33 -7.28 5.84
CA ASP A 164 0.09 -7.12 6.17
C ASP A 164 0.86 -8.41 5.85
N LYS A 165 2.10 -8.27 5.38
CA LYS A 165 2.98 -9.40 5.07
C LYS A 165 3.18 -10.32 6.27
N ASN A 166 3.39 -9.74 7.45
CA ASN A 166 3.37 -10.48 8.70
C ASN A 166 1.97 -10.42 9.32
N LYS A 167 1.23 -11.52 9.19
CA LYS A 167 -0.14 -11.64 9.72
C LYS A 167 -0.20 -11.98 11.21
N GLU A 168 0.91 -12.37 11.84
CA GLU A 168 0.91 -12.78 13.25
C GLU A 168 0.36 -11.68 14.18
N PRO A 169 0.80 -10.41 14.10
CA PRO A 169 0.29 -9.37 14.98
C PRO A 169 -1.21 -9.12 14.79
N PHE A 170 -1.68 -9.13 13.53
CA PHE A 170 -3.11 -9.02 13.22
C PHE A 170 -3.90 -10.18 13.83
N ASN A 171 -3.46 -11.42 13.61
CA ASN A 171 -4.13 -12.62 14.10
C ASN A 171 -4.18 -12.66 15.64
N GLU A 172 -3.13 -12.22 16.32
CA GLU A 172 -3.13 -12.11 17.78
C GLU A 172 -4.16 -11.08 18.28
N MET A 173 -4.21 -9.90 17.66
CA MET A 173 -5.19 -8.86 18.02
C MET A 173 -6.63 -9.26 17.65
N ARG A 174 -6.83 -10.02 16.58
CA ARG A 174 -8.16 -10.44 16.11
C ARG A 174 -8.88 -11.35 17.11
N LYS A 175 -8.14 -12.09 17.95
CA LYS A 175 -8.69 -13.01 18.98
C LYS A 175 -9.50 -12.33 20.08
N PHE A 176 -9.38 -11.01 20.23
CA PHE A 176 -10.07 -10.24 21.28
C PHE A 176 -11.51 -9.86 20.90
N PHE A 177 -11.88 -10.01 19.62
CA PHE A 177 -13.20 -9.67 19.11
C PHE A 177 -14.12 -10.90 19.14
N LYS A 178 -15.40 -10.68 19.47
CA LYS A 178 -16.43 -11.73 19.49
C LYS A 178 -17.11 -11.88 18.14
N GLU A 179 -17.12 -10.82 17.34
CA GLU A 179 -17.54 -10.88 15.97
C GLU A 179 -16.85 -12.10 15.38
N PRO A 180 -17.63 -13.05 14.82
CA PRO A 180 -17.06 -14.18 14.13
C PRO A 180 -15.91 -13.65 13.29
N VAL A 181 -14.76 -14.31 13.33
CA VAL A 181 -13.85 -14.11 12.21
C VAL A 181 -14.74 -14.39 11.02
N ASN A 182 -15.05 -13.34 10.24
CA ASN A 182 -15.71 -13.52 8.97
C ASN A 182 -14.73 -14.41 8.27
N ASN A 183 -15.06 -15.69 8.30
CA ASN A 183 -14.13 -16.74 8.00
C ASN A 183 -14.12 -16.81 6.48
N THR A 184 -13.60 -15.75 5.86
CA THR A 184 -12.62 -15.86 4.79
C THR A 184 -11.35 -16.59 5.28
N SER A 185 -11.42 -17.37 6.35
CA SER A 185 -10.44 -18.34 6.82
C SER A 185 -11.05 -19.62 7.42
N ASP A 186 -12.37 -19.88 7.30
CA ASP A 186 -12.94 -21.24 7.45
C ASP A 186 -14.38 -21.42 6.85
N SER A 187 -14.74 -20.65 5.84
CA SER A 187 -15.35 -21.23 4.65
C SER A 187 -14.22 -21.43 3.66
N GLY A 188 -14.10 -22.64 3.11
CA GLY A 188 -13.06 -22.99 2.16
C GLY A 188 -12.88 -21.90 1.12
N THR A 189 -11.62 -21.63 0.77
CA THR A 189 -11.26 -21.05 -0.51
C THR A 189 -12.29 -20.04 -1.06
N ASN A 190 -12.35 -18.82 -0.53
CA ASN A 190 -12.14 -17.71 -1.46
C ASN A 190 -10.63 -17.52 -1.59
N GLU A 191 -9.96 -18.63 -1.90
CA GLU A 191 -8.78 -18.63 -2.72
C GLU A 191 -9.24 -17.78 -3.89
N GLN A 192 -8.63 -16.61 -4.06
CA GLN A 192 -8.43 -16.14 -5.41
C GLN A 192 -7.89 -17.38 -6.10
N SER A 193 -8.77 -18.03 -6.89
CA SER A 193 -8.57 -19.42 -7.28
C SER A 193 -7.15 -19.55 -7.79
N PRO A 194 -6.47 -20.71 -7.70
CA PRO A 194 -5.07 -20.74 -8.10
C PRO A 194 -4.87 -20.12 -9.50
N GLU A 195 -5.86 -20.22 -10.38
CA GLU A 195 -5.98 -19.48 -11.64
C GLU A 195 -5.93 -17.95 -11.49
N ALA A 196 -6.75 -17.36 -10.64
CA ALA A 196 -6.73 -15.92 -10.39
C ALA A 196 -5.45 -15.46 -9.68
N THR A 197 -4.85 -16.26 -8.78
CA THR A 197 -3.57 -15.93 -8.16
C THR A 197 -2.44 -16.02 -9.19
N LEU A 198 -2.47 -17.03 -10.06
CA LEU A 198 -1.55 -17.14 -11.18
C LEU A 198 -1.69 -15.97 -12.18
N LYS A 199 -2.91 -15.45 -12.38
CA LYS A 199 -3.14 -14.25 -13.19
C LYS A 199 -2.52 -13.01 -12.57
N GLU A 200 -2.64 -12.85 -11.26
CA GLU A 200 -1.94 -11.80 -10.51
C GLU A 200 -0.43 -11.91 -10.67
N ILE A 201 0.14 -13.12 -10.51
CA ILE A 201 1.56 -13.36 -10.69
C ILE A 201 2.01 -13.00 -12.12
N SER A 202 1.23 -13.39 -13.13
CA SER A 202 1.49 -13.03 -14.53
C SER A 202 1.51 -11.51 -14.72
N ASN A 203 0.53 -10.80 -14.15
CA ASN A 203 0.48 -9.33 -14.21
C ASN A 203 1.65 -8.68 -13.45
N PHE A 204 2.04 -9.22 -12.29
CA PHE A 204 3.18 -8.76 -11.51
C PHE A 204 4.48 -8.87 -12.32
N VAL A 205 4.72 -10.01 -12.98
CA VAL A 205 5.91 -10.18 -13.83
C VAL A 205 5.90 -9.15 -14.97
N ILE A 206 4.76 -8.91 -15.62
CA ILE A 206 4.67 -7.95 -16.72
C ILE A 206 4.86 -6.51 -16.23
N SER A 207 4.16 -6.11 -15.16
CA SER A 207 4.16 -4.74 -14.66
C SER A 207 5.47 -4.39 -13.97
N ASP A 208 5.83 -5.15 -12.94
CA ASP A 208 6.81 -4.70 -11.95
C ASP A 208 8.20 -5.20 -12.29
N ILE A 209 8.31 -6.42 -12.83
CA ILE A 209 9.60 -7.00 -13.24
C ILE A 209 9.97 -6.55 -14.66
N TRP A 210 9.07 -6.70 -15.63
CA TRP A 210 9.37 -6.39 -17.03
C TRP A 210 9.31 -4.90 -17.33
N ASN A 211 8.15 -4.25 -17.22
CA ASN A 211 7.98 -2.86 -17.66
C ASN A 211 8.80 -1.88 -16.81
N VAL A 212 8.59 -1.88 -15.49
CA VAL A 212 9.25 -0.93 -14.58
C VAL A 212 10.70 -1.34 -14.29
N GLY A 213 10.98 -2.64 -14.21
CA GLY A 213 12.33 -3.16 -13.98
C GLY A 213 13.18 -3.16 -15.25
N PHE A 214 13.06 -4.22 -16.05
CA PHE A 214 14.01 -4.49 -17.12
C PHE A 214 13.91 -3.56 -18.33
N VAL A 215 12.70 -3.15 -18.72
CA VAL A 215 12.48 -2.28 -19.89
C VAL A 215 13.03 -0.89 -19.62
N ASP A 216 12.62 -0.25 -18.52
CA ASP A 216 13.09 1.11 -18.20
C ASP A 216 14.60 1.16 -17.93
N ILE A 217 15.16 0.13 -17.27
CA ILE A 217 16.62 0.03 -17.08
C ILE A 217 17.35 -0.11 -18.42
N SER A 218 16.83 -0.92 -19.34
CA SER A 218 17.41 -1.11 -20.67
C SER A 218 17.35 0.17 -21.51
N TRP A 219 16.23 0.89 -21.46
CA TRP A 219 16.09 2.19 -22.11
C TRP A 219 17.04 3.22 -21.53
N TYR A 220 17.18 3.27 -20.21
CA TYR A 220 18.12 4.18 -19.56
C TYR A 220 19.56 3.91 -20.02
N ALA A 221 19.98 2.65 -20.07
CA ALA A 221 21.30 2.28 -20.58
C ALA A 221 21.50 2.78 -22.03
N SER A 222 20.46 2.69 -22.88
CA SER A 222 20.54 3.08 -24.29
C SER A 222 20.50 4.60 -24.52
N SER A 223 19.57 5.32 -23.88
CA SER A 223 19.24 6.72 -24.18
C SER A 223 19.32 7.67 -22.99
N GLY A 224 19.60 7.17 -21.78
CA GLY A 224 19.60 7.96 -20.55
C GLY A 224 18.20 8.38 -20.07
N THR A 225 17.14 7.82 -20.66
CA THR A 225 15.72 8.13 -20.35
C THR A 225 14.95 6.85 -20.04
N SER A 226 13.74 6.97 -19.50
CA SER A 226 12.79 5.85 -19.43
C SER A 226 12.37 5.39 -20.84
N SER A 227 11.62 4.30 -20.88
CA SER A 227 10.98 3.78 -22.10
C SER A 227 9.97 4.73 -22.74
N THR A 228 9.46 5.70 -21.98
CA THR A 228 8.56 6.77 -22.48
C THR A 228 9.30 8.02 -22.93
N GLY A 229 10.63 8.05 -22.80
CA GLY A 229 11.48 9.21 -23.12
C GLY A 229 11.57 10.25 -22.00
N GLU A 230 11.06 9.94 -20.81
CA GLU A 230 11.08 10.83 -19.64
C GLU A 230 12.38 10.69 -18.85
N ALA A 231 12.66 11.70 -18.01
CA ALA A 231 13.75 11.59 -17.04
C ALA A 231 13.45 10.48 -16.03
N ILE A 232 14.47 9.67 -15.71
CA ILE A 232 14.34 8.54 -14.79
C ILE A 232 15.43 8.60 -13.71
N ASP A 233 15.04 8.32 -12.47
CA ASP A 233 15.96 8.10 -11.37
C ASP A 233 16.34 6.61 -11.37
N ILE A 234 17.49 6.28 -11.97
CA ILE A 234 17.89 4.89 -12.15
C ILE A 234 18.20 4.19 -10.82
N GLU A 235 18.69 4.91 -9.81
CA GLU A 235 18.99 4.33 -8.50
C GLU A 235 17.69 3.93 -7.81
N PHE A 236 16.68 4.81 -7.86
CA PHE A 236 15.35 4.51 -7.35
C PHE A 236 14.69 3.34 -8.12
N THR A 237 14.80 3.29 -9.45
CA THR A 237 14.25 2.18 -10.25
C THR A 237 14.88 0.84 -9.88
N ILE A 238 16.19 0.79 -9.65
CA ILE A 238 16.88 -0.43 -9.19
C ILE A 238 16.44 -0.81 -7.76
N GLU A 239 16.22 0.16 -6.88
CA GLU A 239 15.66 -0.08 -5.54
C GLU A 239 14.26 -0.71 -5.62
N GLN A 240 13.40 -0.17 -6.48
CA GLN A 240 12.05 -0.69 -6.70
C GLN A 240 12.06 -2.10 -7.28
N LEU A 241 12.96 -2.39 -8.23
CA LEU A 241 13.18 -3.75 -8.72
C LEU A 241 13.62 -4.69 -7.59
N GLY A 242 14.50 -4.24 -6.69
CA GLY A 242 14.90 -5.02 -5.50
C GLY A 242 13.72 -5.36 -4.58
N LYS A 243 12.75 -4.44 -4.40
CA LYS A 243 11.51 -4.71 -3.67
C LYS A 243 10.65 -5.74 -4.40
N ALA A 244 10.52 -5.63 -5.72
CA ALA A 244 9.80 -6.61 -6.53
C ALA A 244 10.43 -8.01 -6.43
N MET A 245 11.77 -8.11 -6.39
CA MET A 245 12.47 -9.39 -6.18
C MET A 245 12.11 -10.04 -4.82
N SER A 246 11.80 -9.24 -3.80
CA SER A 246 11.32 -9.79 -2.52
C SER A 246 9.90 -10.36 -2.65
N THR A 247 9.01 -9.71 -3.39
CA THR A 247 7.66 -10.23 -3.70
C THR A 247 7.73 -11.49 -4.57
N LYS A 248 8.65 -11.54 -5.55
CA LYS A 248 8.89 -12.75 -6.37
C LYS A 248 9.17 -13.98 -5.50
N LEU A 249 9.96 -13.87 -4.43
CA LEU A 249 10.24 -15.00 -3.54
C LEU A 249 8.98 -15.54 -2.86
N GLU A 250 8.01 -14.68 -2.56
CA GLU A 250 6.71 -15.11 -2.04
C GLU A 250 5.94 -15.93 -3.10
N TYR A 251 5.96 -15.50 -4.36
CA TYR A 251 5.36 -16.23 -5.48
C TYR A 251 6.10 -17.52 -5.86
N ASP A 252 7.43 -17.56 -5.72
CA ASP A 252 8.23 -18.78 -5.85
C ASP A 252 7.71 -19.85 -4.87
N ASN A 253 7.51 -19.47 -3.61
CA ASN A 253 6.98 -20.37 -2.60
C ASN A 253 5.53 -20.78 -2.90
N TYR A 254 4.69 -19.85 -3.33
CA TYR A 254 3.30 -20.16 -3.69
C TYR A 254 3.22 -21.19 -4.82
N ILE A 255 3.87 -20.93 -5.96
CA ILE A 255 3.81 -21.79 -7.14
C ILE A 255 4.38 -23.19 -6.86
N ASN A 256 5.46 -23.28 -6.09
CA ASN A 256 6.05 -24.57 -5.72
C ASN A 256 5.12 -25.45 -4.87
N ASN A 257 4.17 -24.84 -4.14
CA ASN A 257 3.20 -25.55 -3.30
C ASN A 257 1.85 -25.81 -3.99
N LEU A 258 1.68 -25.42 -5.26
CA LEU A 258 0.46 -25.72 -6.02
C LEU A 258 0.26 -27.23 -6.22
N ASP A 259 -0.98 -27.65 -6.48
CA ASP A 259 -1.30 -29.05 -6.79
C ASP A 259 -0.67 -29.54 -8.11
N ALA A 260 -0.62 -30.86 -8.29
CA ALA A 260 -0.03 -31.51 -9.48
C ALA A 260 -0.68 -31.09 -10.82
N LYS A 261 -1.95 -30.65 -10.80
CA LYS A 261 -2.63 -30.14 -12.01
C LYS A 261 -1.95 -28.88 -12.59
N TYR A 262 -1.10 -28.20 -11.82
CA TYR A 262 -0.34 -27.03 -12.25
C TYR A 262 1.14 -27.32 -12.54
N ASP A 263 1.55 -28.58 -12.69
CA ASP A 263 2.97 -28.93 -12.90
C ASP A 263 3.59 -28.28 -14.16
N SER A 264 2.80 -28.08 -15.22
CA SER A 264 3.22 -27.32 -16.41
C SER A 264 3.63 -25.89 -16.02
N ILE A 265 2.80 -25.22 -15.24
CA ILE A 265 3.03 -23.87 -14.73
C ILE A 265 4.25 -23.82 -13.81
N LYS A 266 4.41 -24.79 -12.90
CA LYS A 266 5.60 -24.87 -12.03
C LYS A 266 6.89 -24.99 -12.83
N ASN A 267 6.89 -25.84 -13.86
CA ASN A 267 8.04 -26.05 -14.72
C ASN A 267 8.42 -24.78 -15.48
N ILE A 268 7.44 -24.08 -16.05
CA ILE A 268 7.68 -22.80 -16.75
C ILE A 268 8.15 -21.74 -15.76
N TRP A 269 7.48 -21.62 -14.61
CA TRP A 269 7.83 -20.67 -13.55
C TRP A 269 9.26 -20.84 -13.07
N SER A 270 9.73 -22.08 -12.82
CA SER A 270 11.10 -22.32 -12.38
C SER A 270 12.15 -21.75 -13.35
N LYS A 271 11.85 -21.77 -14.65
CA LYS A 271 12.71 -21.23 -15.71
C LYS A 271 12.61 -19.71 -15.79
N LEU A 272 11.39 -19.18 -15.78
CA LEU A 272 11.13 -17.74 -15.78
C LEU A 272 11.76 -17.08 -14.55
N SER A 273 11.49 -17.60 -13.37
CA SER A 273 12.03 -17.18 -12.08
C SER A 273 13.56 -17.17 -12.08
N GLY A 274 14.20 -18.22 -12.61
CA GLY A 274 15.65 -18.28 -12.77
C GLY A 274 16.22 -17.24 -13.73
N GLU A 275 15.51 -16.94 -14.83
CA GLU A 275 15.93 -15.87 -15.75
C GLU A 275 15.76 -14.47 -15.15
N ILE A 276 14.71 -14.24 -14.34
CA ILE A 276 14.55 -13.00 -13.57
C ILE A 276 15.74 -12.82 -12.63
N ASP A 277 16.13 -13.87 -11.90
CA ASP A 277 17.28 -13.83 -11.00
C ASP A 277 18.59 -13.55 -11.75
N ARG A 278 18.79 -14.17 -12.93
CA ARG A 278 19.97 -13.93 -13.80
C ARG A 278 20.04 -12.47 -14.23
N MET A 279 18.93 -11.91 -14.73
CA MET A 279 18.89 -10.52 -15.21
C MET A 279 19.05 -9.52 -14.08
N TYR A 280 18.41 -9.75 -12.93
CA TYR A 280 18.60 -8.92 -11.75
C TYR A 280 20.05 -8.94 -11.27
N LYS A 281 20.69 -10.12 -11.25
CA LYS A 281 22.11 -10.25 -10.92
C LYS A 281 23.00 -9.49 -11.91
N GLN A 282 22.70 -9.52 -13.20
CA GLN A 282 23.44 -8.74 -14.20
C GLN A 282 23.39 -7.23 -13.89
N ILE A 283 22.23 -6.71 -13.50
CA ILE A 283 22.05 -5.30 -13.11
C ILE A 283 22.87 -4.97 -11.85
N GLN A 284 22.92 -5.89 -10.88
CA GLN A 284 23.74 -5.69 -9.67
C GLN A 284 25.24 -5.74 -9.96
N ASP A 285 25.69 -6.70 -10.76
CA ASP A 285 27.10 -6.90 -11.09
C ASP A 285 27.62 -5.81 -12.05
N THR A 286 26.74 -5.25 -12.88
CA THR A 286 27.06 -4.17 -13.82
C THR A 286 25.88 -3.17 -13.87
N PRO A 287 25.84 -2.21 -12.92
CA PRO A 287 24.80 -1.19 -12.90
C PRO A 287 24.75 -0.39 -14.20
N PRO A 288 23.55 -0.09 -14.71
CA PRO A 288 23.36 0.63 -15.96
C PRO A 288 23.91 2.06 -15.89
N ILE A 289 24.58 2.48 -16.95
CA ILE A 289 25.09 3.84 -17.13
C ILE A 289 24.32 4.48 -18.29
N ALA A 290 23.89 5.73 -18.12
CA ALA A 290 23.18 6.46 -19.16
C ALA A 290 23.99 6.53 -20.47
N ASN A 291 23.33 6.22 -21.59
CA ASN A 291 23.91 6.25 -22.94
C ASN A 291 25.08 5.28 -23.17
N ASP A 292 25.20 4.23 -22.36
CA ASP A 292 26.12 3.14 -22.59
C ASP A 292 25.48 2.02 -23.43
N ALA A 293 25.64 2.12 -24.75
CA ALA A 293 25.17 1.13 -25.71
C ALA A 293 25.84 -0.26 -25.57
N THR A 294 26.87 -0.40 -24.73
CA THR A 294 27.52 -1.68 -24.42
C THR A 294 26.81 -2.44 -23.30
N THR A 295 26.08 -1.73 -22.44
CA THR A 295 25.23 -2.33 -21.42
C THR A 295 23.94 -2.81 -22.08
N LYS A 296 23.87 -4.12 -22.34
CA LYS A 296 22.67 -4.77 -22.90
C LYS A 296 22.16 -5.85 -21.98
N LEU A 297 20.89 -5.73 -21.59
CA LEU A 297 20.16 -6.82 -20.97
C LEU A 297 19.70 -7.78 -22.06
N ASP A 298 20.15 -9.03 -22.00
CA ASP A 298 19.63 -10.08 -22.87
C ASP A 298 18.29 -10.55 -22.33
N THR A 299 17.21 -10.09 -22.96
CA THR A 299 15.82 -10.36 -22.55
C THR A 299 15.18 -11.51 -23.32
N GLY A 300 15.90 -12.13 -24.29
CA GLY A 300 15.29 -13.08 -25.22
C GLY A 300 14.72 -14.32 -24.53
N ILE A 301 15.49 -14.90 -23.62
CA ILE A 301 15.07 -16.10 -22.85
C ILE A 301 13.99 -15.73 -21.83
N PHE A 302 14.11 -14.58 -21.17
CA PHE A 302 13.09 -14.08 -20.25
C PHE A 302 11.74 -13.94 -20.97
N ASN A 303 11.70 -13.24 -22.11
CA ASN A 303 10.47 -13.04 -22.89
C ASN A 303 9.86 -14.39 -23.30
N GLN A 304 10.68 -15.34 -23.75
CA GLN A 304 10.21 -16.67 -24.11
C GLN A 304 9.49 -17.38 -22.94
N TYR A 305 10.06 -17.31 -21.73
CA TYR A 305 9.46 -17.95 -20.56
C TYR A 305 8.28 -17.15 -19.99
N GLN A 306 8.31 -15.83 -20.08
CA GLN A 306 7.20 -14.96 -19.69
C GLN A 306 5.98 -15.22 -20.58
N ASP A 307 6.16 -15.23 -21.91
CA ASP A 307 5.09 -15.51 -22.87
C ASP A 307 4.51 -16.91 -22.62
N ALA A 308 5.36 -17.93 -22.44
CA ALA A 308 4.90 -19.28 -22.12
C ALA A 308 4.13 -19.34 -20.79
N PHE A 309 4.53 -18.57 -19.78
CA PHE A 309 3.84 -18.51 -18.49
C PHE A 309 2.48 -17.84 -18.64
N SER A 310 2.42 -16.66 -19.27
CA SER A 310 1.17 -15.94 -19.53
C SER A 310 0.19 -16.78 -20.36
N ASP A 311 0.65 -17.45 -21.41
CA ASP A 311 -0.17 -18.35 -22.23
C ASP A 311 -0.76 -19.50 -21.41
N GLU A 312 0.04 -20.11 -20.54
CA GLU A 312 -0.42 -21.24 -19.72
C GLU A 312 -1.43 -20.79 -18.65
N VAL A 313 -1.22 -19.60 -18.06
CA VAL A 313 -2.17 -18.98 -17.13
C VAL A 313 -3.48 -18.59 -17.82
N ASP A 314 -3.42 -18.06 -19.05
CA ASP A 314 -4.61 -17.65 -19.79
C ASP A 314 -5.48 -18.84 -20.23
N LYS A 315 -4.88 -20.02 -20.46
CA LYS A 315 -5.63 -21.26 -20.70
C LYS A 315 -6.51 -21.65 -19.50
N LEU A 316 -6.09 -21.33 -18.29
CA LEU A 316 -6.86 -21.61 -17.08
C LEU A 316 -8.14 -20.77 -16.98
N SER A 317 -8.17 -19.59 -17.61
CA SER A 317 -9.34 -18.70 -17.61
C SER A 317 -10.38 -19.05 -18.69
N ASN A 318 -10.00 -19.90 -19.65
CA ASN A 318 -10.84 -20.32 -20.79
C ASN A 318 -11.29 -21.80 -20.71
N SER A 319 -11.07 -22.45 -19.56
CA SER A 319 -11.40 -23.86 -19.30
C SER A 319 -12.59 -23.98 -18.35
#